data_AF-A0A1Y2FLC7-F1
#
_entry.id   AF-A0A1Y2FLC7-F1
#
_cell.length_a   1.000
_cell.length_b   1.000
_cell.length_c   1.000
_cell.angle_alpha   90.00
_cell.angle_beta   90.00
_cell.angle_gamma   90.00
#
_symmetry.space_group_name_H-M   'P 1'
#
loop_
_entity.id
_entity.type
_entity.pdbx_description
1 polymer ?
#
loop_
_entity_poly.entity_id
_entity_poly.type
_entity_poly.pdbx_seq_one_letter_code
_entity_poly.pdbx_strand_id
1 'polypeptide(L)'
;MSFSFGFSGDDYDEAESETARLEQGHDADQTVSLIPAQRHTLADLVAALPRTLAYSTLTLGGRLIPRRELWDIKHQLMSGDAAIADSAAEEAMAYMAKDDVIHGLYEGGFKTWECSLDLAEQVPGQLPAHAIELGCGTALPTLCLLDAALEQKYAMRLTVQDYNLSVLQLATIPNLFLVWLRRQNPSAFEKEGEVQVSDEQVAQFQRGLSALGIQVDGMTGAWSPAMLDLLQPVSPVCVLASETIYAPSALLAFLRLLQGLLEGGRGEGRIAAKHVYFGVGGGIRAFMEGCAGHGLVCESVYEVEQGVRRCVLLVRSTGA
;
A
#
# COMPACT_ATOMS: atom_id res chain seq x y z
N MET A 1 -6.20 -6.95 -71.06
CA MET A 1 -7.63 -6.61 -71.24
C MET A 1 -8.33 -7.04 -69.95
N SER A 2 -8.99 -6.24 -69.13
CA SER A 2 -9.37 -4.82 -69.15
C SER A 2 -10.13 -4.54 -67.85
N PHE A 3 -9.88 -3.38 -67.21
CA PHE A 3 -10.82 -2.41 -66.59
C PHE A 3 -11.98 -2.88 -65.68
N SER A 4 -12.48 -2.17 -64.66
CA SER A 4 -12.17 -0.99 -63.81
C SER A 4 -13.48 -0.68 -63.04
N PHE A 5 -13.42 -0.01 -61.89
CA PHE A 5 -14.29 1.12 -61.42
C PHE A 5 -14.06 1.28 -59.89
N GLY A 6 -13.73 2.42 -59.29
CA GLY A 6 -13.62 3.82 -59.70
C GLY A 6 -14.12 4.71 -58.54
N PHE A 7 -13.68 5.97 -58.53
CA PHE A 7 -13.95 7.11 -57.59
C PHE A 7 -12.93 7.28 -56.44
N SER A 8 -11.92 8.16 -56.48
CA SER A 8 -11.74 9.60 -56.85
C SER A 8 -11.95 10.57 -55.68
N GLY A 9 -11.01 11.51 -55.52
CA GLY A 9 -11.06 12.64 -54.58
C GLY A 9 -9.80 12.65 -53.69
N ASP A 10 -8.61 12.98 -54.21
CA ASP A 10 -8.09 14.35 -54.37
C ASP A 10 -8.11 15.12 -53.04
N ASP A 11 -6.95 15.24 -52.36
CA ASP A 11 -6.11 16.44 -52.48
C ASP A 11 -5.07 16.65 -51.34
N TYR A 12 -3.82 16.75 -51.79
CA TYR A 12 -2.72 17.63 -51.33
C TYR A 12 -2.07 17.49 -49.93
N ASP A 13 -0.82 16.99 -50.01
CA ASP A 13 0.43 17.69 -49.67
C ASP A 13 1.28 17.27 -48.45
N GLU A 14 2.47 16.82 -48.85
CA GLU A 14 3.81 17.05 -48.28
C GLU A 14 4.14 16.46 -46.91
N ALA A 15 4.66 15.23 -46.98
CA ALA A 15 5.68 14.75 -46.08
C ALA A 15 6.99 15.53 -46.32
N GLU A 16 7.38 16.39 -45.39
CA GLU A 16 8.79 16.75 -45.18
C GLU A 16 9.06 17.19 -43.73
N SER A 17 10.11 16.59 -43.14
CA SER A 17 10.80 16.97 -41.90
C SER A 17 10.23 16.51 -40.54
N GLU A 18 10.18 15.19 -40.32
CA GLU A 18 10.22 14.58 -38.97
C GLU A 18 11.65 14.51 -38.41
N THR A 19 12.39 15.63 -38.31
CA THR A 19 13.72 15.64 -37.65
C THR A 19 14.13 17.02 -37.13
N ALA A 20 13.28 17.73 -36.38
CA ALA A 20 13.76 18.95 -35.68
C ALA A 20 12.85 19.48 -34.54
N ARG A 21 12.37 18.67 -33.57
CA ARG A 21 11.76 19.22 -32.32
C ARG A 21 12.00 18.36 -31.07
N LEU A 22 13.20 17.83 -30.89
CA LEU A 22 13.63 17.20 -29.63
C LEU A 22 14.66 18.05 -28.88
N GLU A 23 14.45 19.36 -28.78
CA GLU A 23 15.17 20.19 -27.81
C GLU A 23 14.30 21.39 -27.37
N GLN A 24 13.33 21.13 -26.50
CA GLN A 24 12.88 22.13 -25.53
C GLN A 24 12.61 21.42 -24.21
N GLY A 25 13.61 21.50 -23.32
CA GLY A 25 13.47 21.10 -21.93
C GLY A 25 12.35 21.89 -21.27
N HIS A 26 11.29 21.19 -20.89
CA HIS A 26 10.38 21.65 -19.85
C HIS A 26 10.99 21.25 -18.52
N ASP A 27 11.99 22.01 -18.08
CA ASP A 27 12.37 22.08 -16.67
C ASP A 27 11.37 23.02 -15.98
N ALA A 28 10.14 22.54 -15.85
CA ALA A 28 9.15 23.13 -14.97
C ALA A 28 9.15 22.29 -13.70
N ASP A 29 10.06 22.63 -12.80
CA ASP A 29 10.07 22.21 -11.40
C ASP A 29 8.78 22.74 -10.73
N GLN A 30 7.65 22.10 -11.04
CA GLN A 30 6.46 22.20 -10.22
C GLN A 30 6.80 21.46 -8.93
N THR A 31 7.27 22.23 -7.95
CA THR A 31 7.38 21.78 -6.57
C THR A 31 5.97 21.41 -6.08
N VAL A 32 5.58 20.15 -6.31
CA VAL A 32 4.33 19.60 -5.78
C VAL A 32 4.44 19.70 -4.26
N SER A 33 3.60 20.53 -3.66
CA SER A 33 3.55 20.66 -2.21
C SER A 33 3.10 19.33 -1.61
N LEU A 34 4.05 18.60 -1.03
CA LEU A 34 3.79 17.32 -0.39
C LEU A 34 2.81 17.47 0.77
N ILE A 35 1.88 16.52 0.92
CA ILE A 35 0.94 16.49 2.03
C ILE A 35 1.72 16.18 3.32
N PRO A 36 1.57 16.98 4.40
CA PRO A 36 2.28 16.74 5.65
C PRO A 36 1.82 15.45 6.33
N ALA A 37 2.72 14.86 7.13
CA ALA A 37 2.41 13.65 7.88
C ALA A 37 1.34 13.91 8.94
N GLN A 38 0.32 13.05 9.02
CA GLN A 38 -0.75 13.14 10.01
C GLN A 38 -1.09 11.78 10.59
N ARG A 39 -1.25 11.73 11.92
CA ARG A 39 -1.70 10.55 12.66
C ARG A 39 -3.22 10.52 12.76
N HIS A 40 -3.80 9.33 12.67
CA HIS A 40 -5.23 9.06 12.80
C HIS A 40 -5.44 7.92 13.79
N THR A 41 -6.46 8.04 14.65
CA THR A 41 -6.79 6.94 15.58
C THR A 41 -7.67 5.91 14.88
N LEU A 42 -7.69 4.67 15.38
CA LEU A 42 -8.64 3.67 14.90
C LEU A 42 -10.09 4.16 15.01
N ALA A 43 -10.43 4.87 16.10
CA ALA A 43 -11.78 5.38 16.34
C ALA A 43 -12.24 6.35 15.24
N ASP A 44 -11.33 7.21 14.76
CA ASP A 44 -11.63 8.13 13.67
C ASP A 44 -11.80 7.40 12.33
N LEU A 45 -10.96 6.40 12.08
CA LEU A 45 -10.97 5.71 10.78
C LEU A 45 -12.13 4.72 10.63
N VAL A 46 -12.57 4.06 11.70
CA VAL A 46 -13.72 3.13 11.63
C VAL A 46 -15.05 3.85 11.41
N ALA A 47 -15.11 5.16 11.63
CA ALA A 47 -16.29 5.96 11.32
C ALA A 47 -16.62 5.97 9.81
N ALA A 48 -15.65 5.65 8.95
CA ALA A 48 -15.83 5.55 7.51
C ALA A 48 -16.24 4.15 7.01
N LEU A 49 -16.40 3.16 7.92
CA LEU A 49 -16.81 1.81 7.52
C LEU A 49 -18.20 1.82 6.85
N PRO A 50 -18.36 1.19 5.67
CA PRO A 50 -19.67 1.09 5.03
C PRO A 50 -20.59 0.11 5.76
N ARG A 51 -21.88 0.15 5.44
CA ARG A 51 -22.89 -0.80 5.93
C ARG A 51 -22.76 -2.20 5.34
N THR A 52 -22.12 -2.32 4.19
CA THR A 52 -21.92 -3.57 3.47
C THR A 52 -20.48 -3.64 2.98
N LEU A 53 -19.88 -4.83 3.07
CA LEU A 53 -18.56 -5.11 2.53
C LEU A 53 -18.60 -6.40 1.72
N ALA A 54 -18.37 -6.30 0.41
CA ALA A 54 -18.05 -7.48 -0.38
C ALA A 54 -16.54 -7.79 -0.32
N TYR A 55 -16.20 -9.06 -0.21
CA TYR A 55 -14.83 -9.53 0.00
C TYR A 55 -14.52 -10.77 -0.83
N SER A 56 -13.23 -10.98 -1.09
CA SER A 56 -12.66 -12.28 -1.43
C SER A 56 -11.64 -12.70 -0.38
N THR A 57 -11.28 -13.97 -0.38
CA THR A 57 -10.27 -14.53 0.51
C THR A 57 -9.04 -15.00 -0.26
N LEU A 58 -7.88 -14.81 0.35
CA LEU A 58 -6.59 -15.26 -0.12
C LEU A 58 -6.02 -16.26 0.89
N THR A 59 -5.37 -17.31 0.40
CA THR A 59 -4.58 -18.19 1.28
C THR A 59 -3.15 -17.69 1.27
N LEU A 60 -2.69 -17.12 2.38
CA LEU A 60 -1.36 -16.53 2.56
C LEU A 60 -0.71 -17.11 3.81
N GLY A 61 0.47 -17.72 3.69
CA GLY A 61 1.17 -18.33 4.83
C GLY A 61 0.36 -19.40 5.54
N GLY A 62 -0.51 -20.11 4.81
CA GLY A 62 -1.46 -21.09 5.37
C GLY A 62 -2.67 -20.48 6.09
N ARG A 63 -2.86 -19.15 6.03
CA ARG A 63 -3.98 -18.42 6.65
C ARG A 63 -4.97 -17.98 5.58
N LEU A 64 -6.26 -18.07 5.90
CA LEU A 64 -7.33 -17.54 5.05
C LEU A 64 -7.57 -16.06 5.41
N ILE A 65 -7.15 -15.16 4.53
CA ILE A 65 -7.18 -13.70 4.75
C ILE A 65 -8.25 -13.07 3.85
N PRO A 66 -9.36 -12.55 4.42
CA PRO A 66 -10.35 -11.80 3.67
C PRO A 66 -9.85 -10.40 3.37
N ARG A 67 -10.20 -9.91 2.18
CA ARG A 67 -9.89 -8.57 1.71
C ARG A 67 -11.10 -8.03 0.94
N ARG A 68 -11.45 -6.79 1.20
CA ARG A 68 -12.50 -6.04 0.51
C ARG A 68 -12.21 -6.00 -0.98
N GLU A 69 -13.26 -6.19 -1.78
CA GLU A 69 -13.16 -6.13 -3.22
C GLU A 69 -13.00 -4.71 -3.77
N LEU A 70 -12.22 -4.58 -4.85
CA LEU A 70 -12.00 -3.27 -5.45
C LEU A 70 -13.28 -2.71 -6.08
N TRP A 71 -14.10 -3.58 -6.68
CA TRP A 71 -15.36 -3.19 -7.29
C TRP A 71 -16.38 -2.71 -6.24
N ASP A 72 -16.31 -3.21 -5.01
CA ASP A 72 -17.17 -2.79 -3.89
C ASP A 72 -16.86 -1.35 -3.48
N ILE A 73 -15.57 -1.00 -3.42
CA ILE A 73 -15.12 0.39 -3.20
C ILE A 73 -15.65 1.30 -4.32
N LYS A 74 -15.54 0.88 -5.59
CA LYS A 74 -16.07 1.65 -6.73
C LYS A 74 -17.57 1.86 -6.62
N HIS A 75 -18.31 0.81 -6.29
CA HIS A 75 -19.76 0.87 -6.13
C HIS A 75 -20.16 1.83 -5.00
N GLN A 76 -19.51 1.74 -3.82
CA GLN A 76 -19.75 2.65 -2.70
C GLN A 76 -19.54 4.13 -3.07
N LEU A 77 -18.47 4.42 -3.83
CA LEU A 77 -18.20 5.78 -4.29
C LEU A 77 -19.24 6.27 -5.30
N MET A 78 -19.63 5.42 -6.25
CA MET A 78 -20.63 5.75 -7.27
C MET A 78 -22.05 5.92 -6.70
N SER A 79 -22.39 5.22 -5.62
CA SER A 79 -23.70 5.35 -4.97
C SER A 79 -23.80 6.57 -4.06
N GLY A 80 -22.68 7.22 -3.71
CA GLY A 80 -22.63 8.30 -2.74
C GLY A 80 -22.77 7.83 -1.29
N ASP A 81 -22.63 6.52 -1.02
CA ASP A 81 -22.72 5.94 0.33
C ASP A 81 -21.38 5.98 1.08
N ALA A 82 -20.38 6.67 0.55
CA ALA A 82 -19.09 6.82 1.18
C ALA A 82 -19.16 7.82 2.34
N ALA A 83 -18.91 7.36 3.56
CA ALA A 83 -18.86 8.21 4.76
C ALA A 83 -17.52 8.97 4.86
N ILE A 84 -17.12 9.63 3.78
CA ILE A 84 -15.94 10.49 3.66
C ILE A 84 -16.35 11.82 3.03
N ALA A 85 -15.47 12.82 3.01
CA ALA A 85 -15.78 14.10 2.36
C ALA A 85 -16.01 13.93 0.86
N ASP A 86 -16.99 14.64 0.29
CA ASP A 86 -17.34 14.57 -1.14
C ASP A 86 -16.12 14.79 -2.04
N SER A 87 -15.27 15.78 -1.70
CA SER A 87 -14.03 16.03 -2.45
C SER A 87 -13.06 14.84 -2.43
N ALA A 88 -12.96 14.14 -1.29
CA ALA A 88 -12.12 12.95 -1.17
C ALA A 88 -12.71 11.76 -1.93
N ALA A 89 -14.05 11.66 -2.01
CA ALA A 89 -14.73 10.65 -2.81
C ALA A 89 -14.51 10.89 -4.32
N GLU A 90 -14.62 12.14 -4.77
CA GLU A 90 -14.32 12.54 -6.15
C GLU A 90 -12.87 12.25 -6.53
N GLU A 91 -11.91 12.61 -5.66
CA GLU A 91 -10.50 12.29 -5.85
C GLU A 91 -10.26 10.78 -5.94
N ALA A 92 -10.84 10.00 -5.02
CA ALA A 92 -10.72 8.54 -5.02
C ALA A 92 -11.28 7.92 -6.31
N MET A 93 -12.43 8.39 -6.79
CA MET A 93 -12.99 7.94 -8.08
C MET A 93 -12.05 8.27 -9.25
N ALA A 94 -11.49 9.48 -9.27
CA ALA A 94 -10.55 9.90 -10.31
C ALA A 94 -9.28 9.03 -10.31
N TYR A 95 -8.76 8.68 -9.14
CA TYR A 95 -7.61 7.79 -8.99
C TYR A 95 -7.89 6.38 -9.47
N MET A 96 -9.07 5.84 -9.17
CA MET A 96 -9.48 4.50 -9.61
C MET A 96 -9.78 4.40 -11.11
N ALA A 97 -10.00 5.52 -11.78
CA ALA A 97 -10.26 5.59 -13.22
C ALA A 97 -8.97 5.62 -14.07
N LYS A 98 -7.85 6.08 -13.51
CA LYS A 98 -6.62 6.34 -14.28
C LYS A 98 -5.66 5.16 -14.41
N ASP A 99 -5.94 4.03 -13.76
CA ASP A 99 -5.12 2.82 -13.67
C ASP A 99 -3.66 2.97 -13.18
N ASP A 100 -3.11 4.18 -13.21
CA ASP A 100 -1.72 4.54 -12.94
C ASP A 100 -1.52 5.25 -11.58
N VAL A 101 -0.25 5.27 -11.16
CA VAL A 101 0.24 6.01 -9.99
C VAL A 101 0.54 7.47 -10.40
N ILE A 102 0.16 8.42 -9.55
CA ILE A 102 0.43 9.85 -9.72
C ILE A 102 1.29 10.31 -8.54
N HIS A 103 2.60 10.41 -8.76
CA HIS A 103 3.56 10.67 -7.69
C HIS A 103 3.22 11.93 -6.87
N GLY A 104 3.21 11.79 -5.55
CA GLY A 104 2.90 12.89 -4.62
C GLY A 104 1.42 13.29 -4.58
N LEU A 105 0.54 12.52 -5.23
CA LEU A 105 -0.90 12.72 -5.22
C LEU A 105 -1.67 11.42 -4.95
N TYR A 106 -1.40 10.34 -5.69
CA TYR A 106 -2.01 9.03 -5.52
C TYR A 106 -1.02 7.91 -5.82
N GLU A 107 -0.78 7.06 -4.84
CA GLU A 107 0.29 6.07 -4.86
C GLU A 107 -0.22 4.64 -5.20
N GLY A 108 -1.42 4.52 -5.81
CA GLY A 108 -1.95 3.23 -6.26
C GLY A 108 -2.57 2.36 -5.17
N GLY A 109 -2.82 2.90 -3.97
CA GLY A 109 -3.15 2.13 -2.76
C GLY A 109 -4.47 1.33 -2.77
N PHE A 110 -5.40 1.60 -3.69
CA PHE A 110 -6.63 0.79 -3.81
C PHE A 110 -6.39 -0.56 -4.46
N LYS A 111 -5.35 -0.69 -5.31
CA LYS A 111 -5.00 -1.95 -5.95
C LYS A 111 -4.11 -2.77 -5.01
N THR A 112 -4.30 -4.09 -5.05
CA THR A 112 -3.33 -5.02 -4.47
C THR A 112 -2.25 -5.32 -5.51
N TRP A 113 -1.00 -5.04 -5.15
CA TRP A 113 0.16 -5.29 -6.00
C TRP A 113 0.81 -6.64 -5.69
N GLU A 114 1.49 -7.25 -6.66
CA GLU A 114 2.03 -8.61 -6.53
C GLU A 114 3.05 -8.74 -5.40
N CYS A 115 3.92 -7.75 -5.19
CA CYS A 115 4.88 -7.78 -4.08
C CYS A 115 4.20 -7.76 -2.70
N SER A 116 2.96 -7.30 -2.61
CA SER A 116 2.20 -7.34 -1.35
C SER A 116 1.83 -8.78 -0.97
N LEU A 117 1.52 -9.61 -1.98
CA LEU A 117 1.31 -11.05 -1.81
C LEU A 117 2.61 -11.74 -1.40
N ASP A 118 3.70 -11.46 -2.13
CA ASP A 118 5.01 -12.03 -1.83
C ASP A 118 5.45 -11.68 -0.40
N LEU A 119 5.24 -10.45 0.06
CA LEU A 119 5.56 -10.02 1.42
C LEU A 119 4.65 -10.65 2.47
N ALA A 120 3.36 -10.79 2.18
CA ALA A 120 2.39 -11.40 3.08
C ALA A 120 2.66 -12.89 3.35
N GLU A 121 3.24 -13.60 2.37
CA GLU A 121 3.76 -14.97 2.53
C GLU A 121 5.02 -15.04 3.42
N GLN A 122 5.73 -13.92 3.57
CA GLN A 122 7.03 -13.83 4.24
C GLN A 122 6.98 -12.99 5.53
N VAL A 123 5.80 -12.84 6.16
CA VAL A 123 5.69 -12.19 7.46
C VAL A 123 6.53 -12.93 8.53
N PRO A 124 7.11 -12.22 9.51
CA PRO A 124 7.98 -12.85 10.50
C PRO A 124 7.22 -13.88 11.33
N GLY A 125 7.85 -15.03 11.59
CA GLY A 125 7.26 -16.08 12.43
C GLY A 125 7.09 -15.65 13.90
N GLN A 126 7.95 -14.76 14.39
CA GLN A 126 7.80 -14.11 15.69
C GLN A 126 7.14 -12.74 15.50
N LEU A 127 6.03 -12.49 16.20
CA LEU A 127 5.35 -11.21 16.13
C LEU A 127 6.18 -10.09 16.78
N PRO A 128 6.31 -8.93 16.11
CA PRO A 128 7.01 -7.76 16.65
C PRO A 128 6.14 -7.06 17.71
N ALA A 129 6.77 -6.26 18.58
CA ALA A 129 6.02 -5.38 19.47
C ALA A 129 5.32 -4.25 18.69
N HIS A 130 5.90 -3.83 17.56
CA HIS A 130 5.33 -2.82 16.68
C HIS A 130 5.58 -3.19 15.22
N ALA A 131 4.51 -3.39 14.44
CA ALA A 131 4.60 -3.48 12.99
C ALA A 131 4.18 -2.16 12.35
N ILE A 132 4.96 -1.67 11.39
CA ILE A 132 4.69 -0.42 10.65
C ILE A 132 4.71 -0.77 9.16
N GLU A 133 3.58 -0.69 8.48
CA GLU A 133 3.51 -0.88 7.03
C GLU A 133 3.50 0.48 6.32
N LEU A 134 4.58 0.79 5.60
CA LEU A 134 4.75 1.99 4.80
C LEU A 134 4.20 1.77 3.39
N GLY A 135 3.37 2.69 2.89
CA GLY A 135 2.66 2.53 1.62
C GLY A 135 1.76 1.30 1.63
N CYS A 136 0.91 1.17 2.67
CA CYS A 136 0.22 -0.08 2.97
C CYS A 136 -0.84 -0.44 1.93
N GLY A 137 -1.51 0.52 1.27
CA GLY A 137 -2.60 0.23 0.36
C GLY A 137 -3.65 -0.71 0.97
N THR A 138 -3.86 -1.87 0.36
CA THR A 138 -4.76 -2.91 0.90
C THR A 138 -4.25 -3.66 2.14
N ALA A 139 -2.99 -3.43 2.53
CA ALA A 139 -2.33 -3.85 3.77
C ALA A 139 -2.22 -5.36 4.02
N LEU A 140 -2.11 -6.17 2.96
CA LEU A 140 -2.06 -7.64 3.07
C LEU A 140 -1.02 -8.16 4.07
N PRO A 141 0.23 -7.65 4.11
CA PRO A 141 1.20 -8.04 5.13
C PRO A 141 0.72 -7.77 6.56
N THR A 142 0.17 -6.58 6.82
CA THR A 142 -0.44 -6.25 8.12
C THR A 142 -1.64 -7.13 8.43
N LEU A 143 -2.47 -7.51 7.44
CA LEU A 143 -3.60 -8.43 7.64
C LEU A 143 -3.13 -9.79 8.17
N CYS A 144 -2.04 -10.33 7.61
CA CYS A 144 -1.43 -11.58 8.08
C CYS A 144 -0.90 -11.45 9.52
N LEU A 145 -0.26 -10.33 9.85
CA LEU A 145 0.20 -10.07 11.22
C LEU A 145 -0.97 -9.92 12.21
N LEU A 146 -2.04 -9.22 11.83
CA LEU A 146 -3.23 -9.07 12.66
C LEU A 146 -3.88 -10.44 12.92
N ASP A 147 -4.05 -11.27 11.88
CA ASP A 147 -4.61 -12.62 12.01
C ASP A 147 -3.79 -13.48 12.99
N ALA A 148 -2.47 -13.45 12.86
CA ALA A 148 -1.55 -14.13 13.76
C ALA A 148 -1.61 -13.58 15.19
N ALA A 149 -1.69 -12.27 15.37
CA ALA A 149 -1.80 -11.64 16.69
C ALA A 149 -3.11 -11.97 17.39
N LEU A 150 -4.23 -11.96 16.66
CA LEU A 150 -5.54 -12.38 17.17
C LEU A 150 -5.54 -13.85 17.58
N GLU A 151 -4.88 -14.70 16.81
CA GLU A 151 -4.73 -16.13 17.11
C GLU A 151 -3.90 -16.39 18.35
N GLN A 152 -2.73 -15.75 18.44
CA GLN A 152 -1.78 -15.92 19.52
C GLN A 152 -2.15 -15.10 20.76
N LYS A 153 -3.20 -14.25 20.68
CA LYS A 153 -3.58 -13.26 21.70
C LYS A 153 -2.38 -12.39 22.09
N TYR A 154 -1.65 -11.94 21.08
CA TYR A 154 -0.41 -11.21 21.23
C TYR A 154 -0.67 -9.70 21.20
N ALA A 155 -0.27 -9.01 22.25
CA ALA A 155 -0.34 -7.55 22.33
C ALA A 155 0.73 -6.93 21.41
N MET A 156 0.31 -6.08 20.48
CA MET A 156 1.22 -5.38 19.58
C MET A 156 0.64 -4.05 19.12
N ARG A 157 1.50 -3.19 18.59
CA ARG A 157 1.09 -2.00 17.86
C ARG A 157 1.16 -2.26 16.36
N LEU A 158 0.13 -1.88 15.64
CA LEU A 158 0.05 -1.88 14.19
C LEU A 158 -0.09 -0.43 13.73
N THR A 159 0.85 0.04 12.93
CA THR A 159 0.70 1.32 12.23
C THR A 159 0.61 1.07 10.74
N VAL A 160 -0.51 1.48 10.14
CA VAL A 160 -0.73 1.43 8.70
C VAL A 160 -0.55 2.83 8.12
N GLN A 161 0.39 2.98 7.20
CA GLN A 161 0.72 4.25 6.59
C GLN A 161 0.46 4.21 5.09
N ASP A 162 -0.34 5.13 4.59
CA ASP A 162 -0.50 5.37 3.15
C ASP A 162 -0.32 6.87 2.86
N TYR A 163 -0.12 7.27 1.61
CA TYR A 163 -0.11 8.70 1.29
C TYR A 163 -1.51 9.30 1.45
N ASN A 164 -2.55 8.54 1.08
CA ASN A 164 -3.93 9.01 0.97
C ASN A 164 -4.81 8.53 2.14
N LEU A 165 -5.51 9.45 2.80
CA LEU A 165 -6.48 9.10 3.85
C LEU A 165 -7.63 8.22 3.34
N SER A 166 -8.10 8.49 2.12
CA SER A 166 -9.18 7.70 1.50
C SER A 166 -8.80 6.23 1.29
N VAL A 167 -7.50 5.92 1.09
CA VAL A 167 -7.03 4.53 1.02
C VAL A 167 -7.17 3.85 2.38
N LEU A 168 -6.78 4.53 3.46
CA LEU A 168 -6.95 3.98 4.82
C LEU A 168 -8.42 3.74 5.14
N GLN A 169 -9.29 4.71 4.83
CA GLN A 169 -10.72 4.67 5.15
C GLN A 169 -11.49 3.64 4.31
N LEU A 170 -11.22 3.54 3.01
CA LEU A 170 -12.01 2.73 2.08
C LEU A 170 -11.43 1.34 1.81
N ALA A 171 -10.13 1.11 2.03
CA ALA A 171 -9.49 -0.18 1.80
C ALA A 171 -8.87 -0.76 3.07
N THR A 172 -7.93 -0.06 3.69
CA THR A 172 -7.09 -0.62 4.77
C THR A 172 -7.90 -1.02 6.01
N ILE A 173 -8.68 -0.08 6.57
CA ILE A 173 -9.47 -0.34 7.78
C ILE A 173 -10.60 -1.35 7.54
N PRO A 174 -11.36 -1.29 6.43
CA PRO A 174 -12.28 -2.37 6.05
C PRO A 174 -11.62 -3.75 6.02
N ASN A 175 -10.40 -3.87 5.51
CA ASN A 175 -9.68 -5.13 5.48
C ASN A 175 -9.31 -5.64 6.89
N LEU A 176 -8.80 -4.76 7.77
CA LEU A 176 -8.52 -5.12 9.17
C LEU A 176 -9.80 -5.58 9.89
N PHE A 177 -10.92 -4.90 9.64
CA PHE A 177 -12.22 -5.28 10.19
C PHE A 177 -12.67 -6.67 9.70
N LEU A 178 -12.53 -6.97 8.40
CA LEU A 178 -12.86 -8.28 7.83
C LEU A 178 -12.03 -9.40 8.46
N VAL A 179 -10.72 -9.19 8.65
CA VAL A 179 -9.83 -10.18 9.31
C VAL A 179 -10.30 -10.43 10.75
N TRP A 180 -10.61 -9.39 11.50
CA TRP A 180 -11.12 -9.54 12.86
C TRP A 180 -12.46 -10.27 12.89
N LEU A 181 -13.41 -9.91 12.01
CA LEU A 181 -14.74 -10.52 11.93
C LEU A 181 -14.63 -12.01 11.59
N ARG A 182 -13.76 -12.38 10.65
CA ARG A 182 -13.45 -13.77 10.33
C ARG A 182 -12.92 -14.55 11.52
N ARG A 183 -12.05 -13.96 12.34
CA ARG A 183 -11.57 -14.62 13.58
C ARG A 183 -12.70 -14.85 14.59
N GLN A 184 -13.73 -14.02 14.62
CA GLN A 184 -14.89 -14.22 15.50
C GLN A 184 -15.81 -15.35 15.01
N ASN A 185 -15.98 -15.51 13.70
CA ASN A 185 -16.79 -16.57 13.11
C ASN A 185 -16.15 -17.14 11.83
N PRO A 186 -15.16 -18.04 11.96
CA PRO A 186 -14.42 -18.55 10.81
C PRO A 186 -15.30 -19.28 9.79
N SER A 187 -16.35 -19.96 10.23
CA SER A 187 -17.28 -20.69 9.37
C SER A 187 -18.19 -19.80 8.52
N ALA A 188 -18.30 -18.50 8.84
CA ALA A 188 -19.10 -17.57 8.05
C ALA A 188 -18.37 -17.02 6.82
N PHE A 189 -17.07 -17.28 6.68
CA PHE A 189 -16.27 -16.77 5.56
C PHE A 189 -16.01 -17.87 4.52
N GLU A 190 -16.64 -17.70 3.36
CA GLU A 190 -16.36 -18.48 2.15
C GLU A 190 -15.27 -17.85 1.29
N LYS A 191 -15.04 -18.40 0.08
CA LYS A 191 -14.04 -17.90 -0.87
C LYS A 191 -14.27 -16.43 -1.22
N GLU A 192 -15.52 -16.08 -1.47
CA GLU A 192 -16.02 -14.74 -1.78
C GLU A 192 -17.35 -14.58 -1.05
N GLY A 193 -17.72 -13.35 -0.69
CA GLY A 193 -18.98 -13.13 0.02
C GLY A 193 -19.23 -11.67 0.34
N GLU A 194 -20.31 -11.44 1.08
CA GLU A 194 -20.73 -10.11 1.54
C GLU A 194 -21.03 -10.16 3.04
N VAL A 195 -20.61 -9.14 3.77
CA VAL A 195 -20.95 -8.97 5.18
C VAL A 195 -21.69 -7.67 5.42
N GLN A 196 -22.71 -7.74 6.27
CA GLN A 196 -23.41 -6.58 6.80
C GLN A 196 -22.68 -6.07 8.05
N VAL A 197 -22.44 -4.76 8.09
CA VAL A 197 -21.66 -4.07 9.12
C VAL A 197 -22.62 -3.27 10.01
N SER A 198 -22.74 -3.71 11.25
CA SER A 198 -23.51 -3.03 12.30
C SER A 198 -22.61 -2.22 13.23
N ASP A 199 -23.16 -1.17 13.83
CA ASP A 199 -22.44 -0.32 14.79
C ASP A 199 -21.93 -1.13 15.99
N GLU A 200 -22.66 -2.16 16.40
CA GLU A 200 -22.24 -3.06 17.49
C GLU A 200 -21.00 -3.89 17.08
N GLN A 201 -20.94 -4.40 15.85
CA GLN A 201 -19.73 -5.10 15.37
C GLN A 201 -18.52 -4.15 15.30
N VAL A 202 -18.71 -2.91 14.86
CA VAL A 202 -17.63 -1.90 14.86
C VAL A 202 -17.15 -1.57 16.27
N ALA A 203 -18.07 -1.50 17.24
CA ALA A 203 -17.72 -1.29 18.64
C ALA A 203 -17.01 -2.53 19.24
N GLN A 204 -17.45 -3.74 18.90
CA GLN A 204 -16.80 -4.99 19.30
C GLN A 204 -15.40 -5.14 18.69
N PHE A 205 -15.20 -4.70 17.45
CA PHE A 205 -13.89 -4.68 16.81
C PHE A 205 -12.89 -3.88 17.65
N GLN A 206 -13.22 -2.63 17.96
CA GLN A 206 -12.37 -1.76 18.78
C GLN A 206 -12.13 -2.33 20.18
N ARG A 207 -13.18 -2.80 20.87
CA ARG A 207 -13.05 -3.40 22.21
C ARG A 207 -12.23 -4.69 22.18
N GLY A 208 -12.42 -5.52 21.15
CA GLY A 208 -11.74 -6.80 20.99
C GLY A 208 -10.23 -6.62 20.78
N LEU A 209 -9.83 -5.67 19.95
CA LEU A 209 -8.42 -5.32 19.79
C LEU A 209 -7.84 -4.77 21.09
N SER A 210 -8.54 -3.81 21.72
CA SER A 210 -8.09 -3.20 22.99
C SER A 210 -7.94 -4.22 24.12
N ALA A 211 -8.86 -5.17 24.25
CA ALA A 211 -8.81 -6.23 25.27
C ALA A 211 -7.61 -7.18 25.10
N LEU A 212 -7.10 -7.32 23.87
CA LEU A 212 -5.89 -8.09 23.57
C LEU A 212 -4.61 -7.25 23.62
N GLY A 213 -4.72 -5.95 23.92
CA GLY A 213 -3.58 -5.03 23.85
C GLY A 213 -3.09 -4.78 22.42
N ILE A 214 -3.94 -5.01 21.40
CA ILE A 214 -3.63 -4.68 20.01
C ILE A 214 -4.04 -3.23 19.77
N GLN A 215 -3.06 -2.38 19.46
CA GLN A 215 -3.27 -0.98 19.12
C GLN A 215 -3.14 -0.80 17.61
N VAL A 216 -4.06 -0.05 17.00
CA VAL A 216 -4.01 0.27 15.56
C VAL A 216 -4.02 1.78 15.39
N ASP A 217 -3.03 2.29 14.67
CA ASP A 217 -2.93 3.71 14.28
C ASP A 217 -2.83 3.82 12.76
N GLY A 218 -3.46 4.86 12.20
CA GLY A 218 -3.24 5.26 10.81
C GLY A 218 -2.25 6.41 10.70
N MET A 219 -1.53 6.46 9.59
CA MET A 219 -0.65 7.57 9.24
C MET A 219 -0.85 7.96 7.77
N THR A 220 -0.97 9.25 7.48
CA THR A 220 -1.10 9.76 6.10
C THR A 220 0.01 10.74 5.76
N GLY A 221 0.16 11.06 4.47
CA GLY A 221 1.09 12.10 3.98
C GLY A 221 2.48 11.58 3.60
N ALA A 222 3.36 12.52 3.27
CA ALA A 222 4.70 12.21 2.76
C ALA A 222 5.66 11.68 3.83
N TRP A 223 6.49 10.70 3.43
CA TRP A 223 7.61 10.24 4.23
C TRP A 223 8.54 11.41 4.56
N SER A 224 8.75 11.65 5.85
CA SER A 224 9.47 12.83 6.33
C SER A 224 9.99 12.61 7.76
N PRO A 225 10.94 13.43 8.25
CA PRO A 225 11.34 13.41 9.65
C PRO A 225 10.16 13.62 10.62
N ALA A 226 9.22 14.49 10.26
CA ALA A 226 8.00 14.70 11.05
C ALA A 226 7.16 13.41 11.18
N MET A 227 7.11 12.58 10.13
CA MET A 227 6.45 11.27 10.22
C MET A 227 7.15 10.35 11.22
N LEU A 228 8.48 10.32 11.23
CA LEU A 228 9.25 9.52 12.19
C LEU A 228 8.93 9.91 13.64
N ASP A 229 8.85 11.21 13.92
CA ASP A 229 8.49 11.74 15.23
C ASP A 229 7.09 11.31 15.69
N LEU A 230 6.15 11.21 14.74
CA LEU A 230 4.78 10.75 15.00
C LEU A 230 4.67 9.23 15.18
N LEU A 231 5.47 8.44 14.45
CA LEU A 231 5.43 6.98 14.48
C LEU A 231 5.86 6.42 15.84
N GLN A 232 6.91 6.97 16.45
CA GLN A 232 7.45 6.55 17.75
C GLN A 232 7.63 5.01 17.83
N PRO A 233 8.61 4.45 17.08
CA PRO A 233 8.78 3.00 16.97
C PRO A 233 9.09 2.34 18.33
N VAL A 234 8.53 1.14 18.55
CA VAL A 234 8.73 0.35 19.77
C VAL A 234 9.46 -0.94 19.40
N SER A 235 10.53 -1.25 20.11
CA SER A 235 11.36 -2.44 19.82
C SER A 235 10.77 -3.72 20.45
N PRO A 236 10.81 -4.88 19.77
CA PRO A 236 11.26 -5.05 18.38
C PRO A 236 10.24 -4.48 17.38
N VAL A 237 10.73 -3.65 16.44
CA VAL A 237 9.94 -3.09 15.34
C VAL A 237 10.09 -3.92 14.07
N CYS A 238 9.00 -4.15 13.34
CA CYS A 238 9.04 -4.69 11.99
C CYS A 238 8.48 -3.66 11.02
N VAL A 239 9.32 -3.14 10.13
CA VAL A 239 8.89 -2.23 9.06
C VAL A 239 8.57 -3.05 7.82
N LEU A 240 7.36 -2.94 7.31
CA LEU A 240 6.90 -3.62 6.09
C LEU A 240 6.73 -2.59 4.98
N ALA A 241 7.09 -2.94 3.75
CA ALA A 241 6.71 -2.13 2.59
C ALA A 241 6.70 -2.98 1.33
N SER A 242 5.70 -2.80 0.46
CA SER A 242 5.60 -3.50 -0.81
C SER A 242 5.40 -2.52 -1.96
N GLU A 243 6.22 -2.64 -3.01
CA GLU A 243 6.25 -1.74 -4.17
C GLU A 243 6.40 -0.25 -3.83
N THR A 244 7.15 0.11 -2.79
CA THR A 244 7.35 1.51 -2.36
C THR A 244 8.61 2.17 -2.94
N ILE A 245 9.48 1.41 -3.60
CA ILE A 245 10.77 1.89 -4.13
C ILE A 245 10.77 2.12 -5.65
N TYR A 246 9.57 2.24 -6.23
CA TYR A 246 9.38 2.37 -7.68
C TYR A 246 9.79 3.75 -8.22
N ALA A 247 9.70 4.80 -7.40
CA ALA A 247 10.01 6.18 -7.76
C ALA A 247 11.39 6.61 -7.23
N PRO A 248 12.38 6.89 -8.10
CA PRO A 248 13.70 7.37 -7.67
C PRO A 248 13.65 8.68 -6.86
N SER A 249 12.70 9.56 -7.14
CA SER A 249 12.47 10.82 -6.41
C SER A 249 12.11 10.60 -4.93
N ALA A 250 11.36 9.53 -4.63
CA ALA A 250 10.90 9.21 -3.28
C ALA A 250 11.93 8.39 -2.47
N LEU A 251 12.88 7.76 -3.15
CA LEU A 251 13.77 6.76 -2.57
C LEU A 251 14.58 7.31 -1.38
N LEU A 252 15.09 8.54 -1.49
CA LEU A 252 15.86 9.15 -0.40
C LEU A 252 15.02 9.41 0.86
N ALA A 253 13.78 9.87 0.69
CA ALA A 253 12.85 10.08 1.81
C ALA A 253 12.50 8.74 2.49
N PHE A 254 12.25 7.70 1.69
CA PHE A 254 12.01 6.35 2.18
C PHE A 254 13.21 5.79 2.96
N LEU A 255 14.42 5.90 2.42
CA LEU A 255 15.66 5.42 3.07
C LEU A 255 15.91 6.12 4.41
N ARG A 256 15.71 7.45 4.49
CA ARG A 256 15.87 8.21 5.74
C ARG A 256 14.86 7.79 6.80
N LEU A 257 13.60 7.59 6.40
CA LEU A 257 12.57 7.11 7.31
C LEU A 257 12.90 5.70 7.81
N LEU A 258 13.26 4.79 6.90
CA LEU A 258 13.64 3.42 7.23
C LEU A 258 14.86 3.37 8.16
N GLN A 259 15.88 4.19 7.91
CA GLN A 259 17.05 4.33 8.78
C GLN A 259 16.64 4.75 10.19
N GLY A 260 15.81 5.80 10.33
CA GLY A 260 15.36 6.28 11.64
C GLY A 260 14.50 5.26 12.39
N LEU A 261 13.67 4.49 11.67
CA LEU A 261 12.85 3.43 12.27
C LEU A 261 13.70 2.26 12.79
N LEU A 262 14.79 1.92 12.09
CA LEU A 262 15.66 0.78 12.42
C LEU A 262 16.91 1.16 13.25
N GLU A 263 17.11 2.43 13.53
CA GLU A 263 18.27 2.94 14.26
C GLU A 263 18.47 2.24 15.61
N GLY A 264 19.72 1.95 15.96
CA GLY A 264 20.09 1.33 17.24
C GLY A 264 19.74 -0.16 17.34
N GLY A 265 19.53 -0.84 16.21
CA GLY A 265 19.18 -2.27 16.20
C GLY A 265 17.77 -2.55 16.70
N ARG A 266 16.86 -1.56 16.58
CA ARG A 266 15.48 -1.64 17.10
C ARG A 266 14.64 -2.77 16.50
N GLY A 267 15.03 -3.33 15.36
CA GLY A 267 14.31 -4.42 14.70
C GLY A 267 14.74 -4.62 13.26
N GLU A 268 13.79 -4.99 12.40
CA GLU A 268 14.04 -5.33 10.99
C GLU A 268 13.03 -4.69 10.03
N GLY A 269 13.46 -4.45 8.79
CA GLY A 269 12.61 -4.09 7.67
C GLY A 269 12.43 -5.28 6.71
N ARG A 270 11.23 -5.48 6.18
CA ARG A 270 10.94 -6.46 5.11
C ARG A 270 10.32 -5.72 3.94
N ILE A 271 11.11 -5.55 2.88
CA ILE A 271 10.78 -4.70 1.74
C ILE A 271 10.63 -5.57 0.51
N ALA A 272 9.41 -5.67 -0.02
CA ALA A 272 9.13 -6.43 -1.23
C ALA A 272 9.05 -5.51 -2.45
N ALA A 273 9.82 -5.83 -3.49
CA ALA A 273 9.91 -4.97 -4.66
C ALA A 273 10.24 -5.73 -5.93
N LYS A 274 9.95 -5.09 -7.07
CA LYS A 274 10.40 -5.54 -8.40
C LYS A 274 11.88 -5.19 -8.57
N HIS A 275 12.61 -6.06 -9.24
CA HIS A 275 14.03 -5.83 -9.56
C HIS A 275 14.19 -4.51 -10.33
N VAL A 276 13.29 -4.27 -11.29
CA VAL A 276 13.24 -3.06 -12.11
C VAL A 276 11.79 -2.66 -12.34
N TYR A 277 11.49 -1.36 -12.21
CA TYR A 277 10.22 -0.77 -12.57
C TYR A 277 10.34 -0.03 -13.91
N PHE A 278 9.84 -0.63 -14.99
CA PHE A 278 9.86 0.00 -16.32
C PHE A 278 9.01 1.28 -16.34
N GLY A 279 9.48 2.32 -17.02
CA GLY A 279 8.79 3.61 -17.16
C GLY A 279 9.10 4.62 -16.04
N VAL A 280 9.25 4.17 -14.79
CA VAL A 280 9.52 5.04 -13.62
C VAL A 280 10.97 4.96 -13.11
N GLY A 281 11.69 3.88 -13.42
CA GLY A 281 13.13 3.78 -13.24
C GLY A 281 13.63 3.35 -11.85
N GLY A 282 12.75 3.14 -10.87
CA GLY A 282 13.12 2.57 -9.57
C GLY A 282 13.44 1.08 -9.63
N GLY A 283 13.89 0.53 -8.51
CA GLY A 283 14.21 -0.90 -8.39
C GLY A 283 15.18 -1.22 -7.26
N ILE A 284 15.42 -2.52 -7.06
CA ILE A 284 16.16 -3.02 -5.90
C ILE A 284 17.62 -2.55 -5.87
N ARG A 285 18.25 -2.36 -7.03
CA ARG A 285 19.67 -2.01 -7.09
C ARG A 285 19.94 -0.66 -6.43
N ALA A 286 19.20 0.37 -6.84
CA ALA A 286 19.32 1.70 -6.27
C ALA A 286 18.94 1.71 -4.78
N PHE A 287 17.94 0.90 -4.39
CA PHE A 287 17.58 0.75 -2.99
C PHE A 287 18.71 0.11 -2.14
N MET A 288 19.32 -0.98 -2.60
CA MET A 288 20.42 -1.63 -1.88
C MET A 288 21.68 -0.75 -1.79
N GLU A 289 22.04 -0.05 -2.88
CA GLU A 289 23.11 0.94 -2.87
C GLU A 289 22.79 2.08 -1.87
N GLY A 290 21.53 2.52 -1.83
CA GLY A 290 21.02 3.49 -0.87
C GLY A 290 21.05 2.99 0.58
N CYS A 291 20.71 1.72 0.84
CA CYS A 291 20.82 1.09 2.16
C CYS A 291 22.24 1.24 2.72
N ALA A 292 23.24 0.85 1.91
CA ALA A 292 24.64 0.87 2.32
C ALA A 292 25.11 2.28 2.70
N GLY A 293 24.67 3.29 1.95
CA GLY A 293 24.93 4.70 2.25
C GLY A 293 24.29 5.23 3.54
N HIS A 294 23.26 4.55 4.06
CA HIS A 294 22.52 4.93 5.28
C HIS A 294 22.82 3.99 6.48
N GLY A 295 23.86 3.16 6.40
CA GLY A 295 24.21 2.23 7.49
C GLY A 295 23.20 1.11 7.67
N LEU A 296 22.53 0.71 6.58
CA LEU A 296 21.61 -0.42 6.54
C LEU A 296 22.24 -1.56 5.73
N VAL A 297 22.08 -2.79 6.22
CA VAL A 297 22.39 -4.03 5.49
C VAL A 297 21.11 -4.57 4.91
N CYS A 298 21.14 -4.92 3.63
CA CYS A 298 20.00 -5.43 2.87
C CYS A 298 20.38 -6.80 2.28
N GLU A 299 19.62 -7.86 2.59
CA GLU A 299 19.80 -9.22 2.07
C GLU A 299 18.49 -9.72 1.43
N SER A 300 18.57 -10.45 0.31
CA SER A 300 17.38 -11.07 -0.29
C SER A 300 17.04 -12.36 0.45
N VAL A 301 15.79 -12.47 0.92
CA VAL A 301 15.30 -13.65 1.65
C VAL A 301 14.25 -14.45 0.87
N TYR A 302 13.72 -13.88 -0.21
CA TYR A 302 12.76 -14.52 -1.09
C TYR A 302 12.88 -13.93 -2.49
N GLU A 303 12.84 -14.77 -3.52
CA GLU A 303 12.94 -14.37 -4.92
C GLU A 303 11.81 -15.02 -5.72
N VAL A 304 11.19 -14.22 -6.59
CA VAL A 304 10.24 -14.68 -7.61
C VAL A 304 10.86 -14.46 -8.97
N GLU A 305 11.16 -15.55 -9.67
CA GLU A 305 11.80 -15.51 -10.99
C GLU A 305 10.80 -15.59 -12.14
N GLN A 306 9.55 -16.00 -11.88
CA GLN A 306 8.51 -16.09 -12.90
C GLN A 306 7.90 -14.71 -13.19
N GLY A 307 7.83 -14.34 -14.47
CA GLY A 307 7.31 -13.04 -14.90
C GLY A 307 8.31 -11.91 -14.64
N VAL A 308 7.82 -10.76 -14.18
CA VAL A 308 8.68 -9.66 -13.74
C VAL A 308 9.37 -10.09 -12.46
N ARG A 309 10.71 -10.08 -12.43
CA ARG A 309 11.47 -10.52 -11.25
C ARG A 309 11.16 -9.66 -10.03
N ARG A 310 10.88 -10.29 -8.89
CA ARG A 310 10.57 -9.65 -7.60
C ARG A 310 11.36 -10.31 -6.48
N CYS A 311 11.58 -9.59 -5.40
CA CYS A 311 12.18 -10.16 -4.20
C CYS A 311 11.61 -9.54 -2.93
N VAL A 312 11.82 -10.23 -1.80
CA VAL A 312 11.67 -9.67 -0.45
C VAL A 312 13.06 -9.49 0.14
N LEU A 313 13.38 -8.26 0.50
CA LEU A 313 14.63 -7.88 1.15
C LEU A 313 14.42 -7.77 2.65
N LEU A 314 15.34 -8.36 3.40
CA LEU A 314 15.47 -8.17 4.84
C LEU A 314 16.51 -7.08 5.11
N VAL A 315 16.11 -6.08 5.89
CA VAL A 315 16.88 -4.86 6.14
C VAL A 315 17.14 -4.70 7.63
N ARG A 316 18.39 -4.45 8.01
CA ARG A 316 18.80 -4.23 9.41
C ARG A 316 19.82 -3.10 9.52
N SER A 317 19.92 -2.47 10.68
CA SER A 317 21.02 -1.54 10.95
C SER A 317 22.35 -2.29 11.11
N THR A 318 23.44 -1.73 10.60
CA THR A 318 24.80 -2.30 10.72
C THR A 318 25.33 -2.35 12.15
N GLY A 319 24.73 -1.61 13.08
CA GLY A 319 25.10 -1.55 14.49
C GLY A 319 24.24 -2.41 15.43
N ALA A 320 23.47 -3.36 14.89
CA ALA A 320 22.64 -4.31 15.64
C ALA A 320 23.44 -5.54 16.10
#